data_AF-A0A7Y5RST0-F1
#
_entry.id   AF-A0A7Y5RST0-F1
#
_cell.length_a   1.000
_cell.length_b   1.000
_cell.length_c   1.000
_cell.angle_alpha   90.00
_cell.angle_beta   90.00
_cell.angle_gamma   90.00
#
_symmetry.space_group_name_H-M   'P 1'
#
loop_
_entity.id
_entity.type
_entity.pdbx_description
1 polymer ?
#
loop_
_entity_poly.entity_id
_entity_poly.type
_entity_poly.pdbx_seq_one_letter_code
_entity_poly.pdbx_strand_id
1 'polypeptide(L)'
;MNRFELVVLIGVLLTATTWGLARQSPDAEQPPAATQSTASTKPHDRAALERQFARTLSGAVFEGTWQEKTPDGLSAPRTDRYTIIKALRAEDDLWSIQVRIQYADRDVTLPLKLRVAWLEDTPMFVIDDVFFPGIGVYSARVMIYRDLYSGTWFGKDCGGVLSGVIRRDAASKTK
;
A
#
# COMPACT_ATOMS: atom_id res chain seq x y z
N MET A 1 9.94 -29.91 -46.08
CA MET A 1 11.19 -29.83 -46.88
C MET A 1 12.24 -29.14 -46.01
N ASN A 2 12.92 -29.92 -45.15
CA ASN A 2 14.38 -30.14 -45.10
C ASN A 2 15.23 -28.90 -44.74
N ARG A 3 15.87 -28.82 -43.56
CA ARG A 3 16.94 -29.66 -42.93
C ARG A 3 18.34 -29.24 -43.40
N PHE A 4 19.26 -29.04 -42.45
CA PHE A 4 20.69 -29.48 -42.39
C PHE A 4 21.24 -29.01 -41.02
N GLU A 5 21.27 -29.82 -39.96
CA GLU A 5 22.21 -30.91 -39.61
C GLU A 5 23.67 -30.46 -39.41
N LEU A 6 24.17 -30.57 -38.17
CA LEU A 6 25.56 -30.92 -37.89
C LEU A 6 25.62 -31.87 -36.70
N VAL A 7 25.74 -33.16 -37.04
CA VAL A 7 26.05 -34.27 -36.15
C VAL A 7 27.57 -34.37 -36.02
N VAL A 8 28.08 -34.45 -34.79
CA VAL A 8 29.39 -35.05 -34.51
C VAL A 8 29.16 -36.20 -33.54
N LEU A 9 29.54 -37.37 -34.01
CA LEU A 9 29.31 -38.70 -33.45
C LEU A 9 30.66 -39.21 -32.97
N ILE A 10 30.83 -39.45 -31.67
CA ILE A 10 32.00 -40.18 -31.14
C ILE A 10 31.53 -41.22 -30.12
N GLY A 11 31.53 -42.47 -30.58
CA GLY A 11 32.25 -43.59 -29.95
C GLY A 11 31.82 -44.06 -28.56
N VAL A 12 31.02 -45.12 -28.53
CA VAL A 12 30.83 -46.02 -27.39
C VAL A 12 32.03 -46.98 -27.29
N LEU A 13 32.59 -47.19 -26.09
CA LEU A 13 32.86 -48.50 -25.41
C LEU A 13 33.93 -48.32 -24.32
N LEU A 14 33.68 -48.80 -23.08
CA LEU A 14 34.58 -49.70 -22.34
C LEU A 14 34.05 -50.00 -20.91
N THR A 15 33.62 -51.25 -20.75
CA THR A 15 33.83 -52.19 -19.63
C THR A 15 33.41 -51.85 -18.18
N ALA A 16 32.57 -52.76 -17.66
CA ALA A 16 32.33 -53.01 -16.26
C ALA A 16 33.59 -53.53 -15.52
N THR A 17 33.80 -53.14 -14.24
CA THR A 17 33.92 -54.03 -13.07
C THR A 17 34.34 -53.29 -11.78
N THR A 18 33.87 -53.85 -10.64
CA THR A 18 34.42 -53.83 -9.26
C THR A 18 34.23 -52.64 -8.31
N TRP A 19 33.44 -52.96 -7.27
CA TRP A 19 33.46 -52.58 -5.85
C TRP A 19 34.28 -51.38 -5.35
N GLY A 20 33.56 -50.48 -4.67
CA GLY A 20 33.88 -50.06 -3.30
C GLY A 20 35.05 -49.11 -3.13
N LEU A 21 34.75 -47.85 -2.88
CA LEU A 21 35.23 -47.14 -1.69
C LEU A 21 34.43 -45.86 -1.51
N ALA A 22 33.90 -45.68 -0.31
CA ALA A 22 33.38 -44.40 0.14
C ALA A 22 34.48 -43.34 0.04
N ARG A 23 34.16 -42.24 -0.65
CA ARG A 23 34.62 -40.90 -0.29
C ARG A 23 33.40 -40.00 -0.35
N GLN A 24 32.69 -39.91 0.78
CA GLN A 24 32.00 -38.68 1.11
C GLN A 24 33.08 -37.60 1.13
N SER A 25 33.02 -36.65 0.20
CA SER A 25 33.77 -35.41 0.34
C SER A 25 33.20 -34.68 1.56
N PRO A 26 33.97 -34.43 2.63
CA PRO A 26 33.68 -33.30 3.49
C PRO A 26 34.02 -32.03 2.71
N ASP A 27 33.34 -30.93 3.00
CA ASP A 27 33.59 -29.59 2.46
C ASP A 27 32.91 -29.27 1.11
N ALA A 28 31.59 -29.45 1.05
CA ALA A 28 30.75 -28.45 0.42
C ALA A 28 30.25 -27.51 1.52
N GLU A 29 30.98 -26.42 1.73
CA GLU A 29 30.61 -25.34 2.63
C GLU A 29 29.29 -24.73 2.16
N GLN A 30 28.21 -25.20 2.76
CA GLN A 30 26.87 -24.66 2.60
C GLN A 30 26.95 -23.19 3.04
N PRO A 31 26.64 -22.20 2.17
CA PRO A 31 26.58 -20.81 2.57
C PRO A 31 25.69 -20.73 3.80
N PRO A 32 26.09 -20.04 4.88
CA PRO A 32 25.32 -20.04 6.12
C PRO A 32 23.90 -19.64 5.75
N ALA A 33 22.98 -20.57 6.05
CA ALA A 33 21.56 -20.35 5.94
C ALA A 33 21.30 -18.95 6.47
N ALA A 34 20.84 -18.06 5.60
CA ALA A 34 20.51 -16.70 5.97
C ALA A 34 19.63 -16.81 7.20
N THR A 35 20.20 -16.46 8.35
CA THR A 35 19.51 -16.40 9.62
C THR A 35 18.31 -15.54 9.32
N GLN A 36 17.13 -16.14 9.32
CA GLN A 36 15.88 -15.40 9.23
C GLN A 36 15.96 -14.41 10.37
N SER A 37 16.24 -13.16 10.02
CA SER A 37 16.29 -12.07 10.96
C SER A 37 14.85 -11.88 11.38
N THR A 38 14.43 -12.61 12.40
CA THR A 38 13.27 -12.26 13.21
C THR A 38 13.66 -10.97 13.89
N ALA A 39 13.55 -9.85 13.16
CA ALA A 39 13.49 -8.55 13.75
C ALA A 39 12.33 -8.62 14.76
N SER A 40 12.68 -8.64 16.04
CA SER A 40 11.73 -8.58 17.13
C SER A 40 11.04 -7.22 17.09
N THR A 41 9.98 -7.10 16.29
CA THR A 41 9.07 -5.96 16.34
C THR A 41 8.35 -6.06 17.68
N LYS A 42 8.67 -5.14 18.60
CA LYS A 42 7.83 -4.93 19.78
C LYS A 42 6.39 -4.76 19.29
N PRO A 43 5.38 -5.40 19.91
CA PRO A 43 4.01 -5.17 19.54
C PRO A 43 3.72 -3.66 19.60
N HIS A 44 3.32 -3.06 18.48
CA HIS A 44 2.85 -1.69 18.51
C HIS A 44 1.58 -1.64 19.36
N ASP A 45 1.51 -0.72 20.33
CA ASP A 45 0.28 -0.48 21.08
C ASP A 45 -0.76 0.13 20.13
N ARG A 46 -1.62 -0.75 19.58
CA ARG A 46 -2.67 -0.37 18.63
C ARG A 46 -3.58 0.71 19.21
N ALA A 47 -3.94 0.64 20.48
CA ALA A 47 -4.80 1.62 21.11
C ALA A 47 -4.13 3.01 21.21
N ALA A 48 -2.82 3.05 21.46
CA ALA A 48 -2.06 4.30 21.40
C ALA A 48 -2.00 4.88 19.99
N LEU A 49 -1.75 4.05 18.98
CA LEU A 49 -1.72 4.45 17.57
C LEU A 49 -3.07 5.00 17.09
N GLU A 50 -4.17 4.31 17.42
CA GLU A 50 -5.52 4.77 17.09
C GLU A 50 -5.86 6.10 17.75
N ARG A 51 -5.51 6.27 19.04
CA ARG A 51 -5.68 7.55 19.73
C ARG A 51 -4.86 8.66 19.07
N GLN A 52 -3.64 8.36 18.64
CA GLN A 52 -2.81 9.31 17.90
C GLN A 52 -3.44 9.65 16.56
N PHE A 53 -3.87 8.66 15.78
CA PHE A 53 -4.54 8.84 14.50
C PHE A 53 -5.79 9.72 14.62
N ALA A 54 -6.66 9.45 15.59
CA ALA A 54 -7.86 10.25 15.85
C ALA A 54 -7.51 11.73 16.13
N ARG A 55 -6.50 11.97 16.98
CA ARG A 55 -6.04 13.32 17.31
C ARG A 55 -5.37 14.02 16.14
N THR A 56 -4.55 13.30 15.38
CA THR A 56 -3.76 13.87 14.28
C THR A 56 -4.62 14.19 13.07
N LEU A 57 -5.64 13.39 12.78
CA LEU A 57 -6.51 13.62 11.63
C LEU A 57 -7.69 14.54 11.91
N SER A 58 -8.18 14.62 13.15
CA SER A 58 -9.27 15.55 13.47
C SER A 58 -8.81 17.00 13.29
N GLY A 59 -9.49 17.75 12.43
CA GLY A 59 -9.12 19.11 12.03
C GLY A 59 -8.00 19.19 10.98
N ALA A 60 -7.53 18.05 10.45
CA ALA A 60 -6.47 18.05 9.45
C ALA A 60 -7.01 18.41 8.06
N VAL A 61 -6.20 19.15 7.31
CA VAL A 61 -6.43 19.52 5.92
C VAL A 61 -5.44 18.76 5.04
N PHE A 62 -5.95 18.00 4.11
CA PHE A 62 -5.22 17.27 3.09
C PHE A 62 -5.22 18.15 1.85
N GLU A 63 -4.04 18.62 1.45
CA GLU A 63 -3.84 19.46 0.26
C GLU A 63 -3.00 18.64 -0.71
N GLY A 64 -3.56 18.32 -1.87
CA GLY A 64 -2.86 17.48 -2.81
C GLY A 64 -3.29 17.63 -4.24
N THR A 65 -2.90 16.63 -5.00
CA THR A 65 -3.24 16.48 -6.40
C THR A 65 -3.65 15.05 -6.70
N TRP A 66 -4.54 14.92 -7.67
CA TRP A 66 -4.91 13.66 -8.26
C TRP A 66 -4.65 13.67 -9.76
N GLN A 67 -4.37 12.49 -10.27
CA GLN A 67 -4.13 12.23 -11.69
C GLN A 67 -4.93 11.00 -12.08
N GLU A 68 -5.56 11.05 -13.24
CA GLU A 68 -6.29 9.91 -13.80
C GLU A 68 -5.34 9.06 -14.64
N LYS A 69 -5.51 7.75 -14.59
CA LYS A 69 -4.82 6.80 -15.45
C LYS A 69 -5.40 6.87 -16.85
N THR A 70 -4.56 7.12 -17.83
CA THR A 70 -4.87 7.13 -19.25
C THR A 70 -4.10 6.00 -19.97
N PRO A 71 -4.40 5.70 -21.24
CA PRO A 71 -3.61 4.76 -22.04
C PRO A 71 -2.13 5.15 -22.12
N ASP A 72 -1.84 6.46 -22.11
CA ASP A 72 -0.48 7.01 -22.26
C ASP A 72 0.22 7.29 -20.92
N GLY A 73 -0.39 6.94 -19.79
CA GLY A 73 0.20 7.12 -18.45
C GLY A 73 -0.75 7.79 -17.47
N LEU A 74 -0.29 8.88 -16.85
CA LEU A 74 -1.12 9.68 -15.93
C LEU A 74 -1.43 11.04 -16.54
N SER A 75 -2.66 11.51 -16.35
CA SER A 75 -3.08 12.84 -16.78
C SER A 75 -2.27 13.94 -16.07
N ALA A 76 -2.40 15.18 -16.55
CA ALA A 76 -1.92 16.35 -15.81
C ALA A 76 -2.53 16.38 -14.39
N PRO A 77 -1.77 16.81 -13.37
CA PRO A 77 -2.24 16.90 -11.99
C PRO A 77 -3.36 17.93 -11.85
N ARG A 78 -4.40 17.55 -11.11
CA ARG A 78 -5.50 18.43 -10.71
C ARG A 78 -5.50 18.55 -9.19
N THR A 79 -5.73 19.75 -8.67
CA THR A 79 -5.73 19.98 -7.23
C THR A 79 -6.99 19.41 -6.58
N ASP A 80 -6.82 18.91 -5.37
CA ASP A 80 -7.90 18.55 -4.47
C ASP A 80 -7.60 19.01 -3.04
N ARG A 81 -8.66 19.07 -2.24
CA ARG A 81 -8.58 19.43 -0.84
C ARG A 81 -9.62 18.66 -0.03
N TYR A 82 -9.17 18.00 1.02
CA TYR A 82 -10.04 17.30 1.96
C TYR A 82 -9.82 17.85 3.35
N THR A 83 -10.88 18.18 4.08
CA THR A 83 -10.80 18.56 5.49
C THR A 83 -11.46 17.47 6.31
N ILE A 84 -10.66 16.75 7.10
CA ILE A 84 -11.20 15.83 8.10
C ILE A 84 -11.64 16.69 9.28
N ILE A 85 -12.94 16.93 9.37
CA ILE A 85 -13.55 17.68 10.47
C ILE A 85 -13.36 16.91 11.77
N LYS A 86 -13.60 15.59 11.74
CA LYS A 86 -13.48 14.73 12.91
C LYS A 86 -13.23 13.28 12.51
N ALA A 87 -12.31 12.62 13.22
CA ALA A 87 -12.07 11.19 13.12
C ALA A 87 -12.36 10.50 14.46
N LEU A 88 -13.30 9.55 14.46
CA LEU A 88 -13.70 8.79 15.64
C LEU A 88 -13.55 7.30 15.37
N ARG A 89 -12.91 6.58 16.30
CA ARG A 89 -12.88 5.11 16.26
C ARG A 89 -14.31 4.59 16.42
N ALA A 90 -14.68 3.62 15.60
CA ALA A 90 -15.89 2.84 15.74
C ALA A 90 -15.53 1.39 16.11
N GLU A 91 -16.45 0.45 15.89
CA GLU A 91 -16.23 -0.98 16.11
C GLU A 91 -15.15 -1.52 15.17
N ASP A 92 -14.37 -2.50 15.65
CA ASP A 92 -13.30 -3.16 14.92
C ASP A 92 -12.31 -2.16 14.28
N ASP A 93 -12.05 -2.32 12.97
CA ASP A 93 -11.19 -1.47 12.16
C ASP A 93 -11.95 -0.30 11.51
N LEU A 94 -13.22 -0.07 11.88
CA LEU A 94 -14.04 0.98 11.28
C LEU A 94 -13.84 2.31 12.00
N TRP A 95 -13.92 3.38 11.20
CA TRP A 95 -13.76 4.76 11.64
C TRP A 95 -14.89 5.62 11.09
N SER A 96 -15.48 6.43 11.95
CA SER A 96 -16.41 7.48 11.55
C SER A 96 -15.60 8.74 11.23
N ILE A 97 -15.54 9.07 9.94
CA ILE A 97 -14.83 10.20 9.39
C ILE A 97 -15.84 11.23 8.91
N GLN A 98 -15.92 12.37 9.60
CA GLN A 98 -16.65 13.52 9.10
C GLN A 98 -15.70 14.33 8.23
N VAL A 99 -15.97 14.40 6.93
CA VAL A 99 -15.07 15.02 5.95
C VAL A 99 -15.80 16.05 5.09
N ARG A 100 -15.11 17.15 4.79
CA ARG A 100 -15.47 18.06 3.71
C ARG A 100 -14.52 17.81 2.54
N ILE A 101 -15.09 17.59 1.36
CA ILE A 101 -14.38 17.24 0.13
C ILE A 101 -14.54 18.41 -0.83
N GLN A 102 -13.42 18.94 -1.32
CA GLN A 102 -13.38 20.07 -2.24
C GLN A 102 -12.49 19.72 -3.44
N TYR A 103 -13.08 19.61 -4.63
CA TYR A 103 -12.34 19.43 -5.88
C TYR A 103 -13.17 19.95 -7.05
N ALA A 104 -12.50 20.50 -8.07
CA ALA A 104 -13.17 21.13 -9.20
C ALA A 104 -14.27 22.12 -8.74
N ASP A 105 -15.53 21.87 -9.11
CA ASP A 105 -16.73 22.64 -8.76
C ASP A 105 -17.52 22.05 -7.58
N ARG A 106 -16.98 21.03 -6.90
CA ARG A 106 -17.64 20.28 -5.83
C ARG A 106 -17.15 20.71 -4.46
N ASP A 107 -18.11 20.89 -3.56
CA ASP A 107 -17.89 21.13 -2.13
C ASP A 107 -18.97 20.42 -1.33
N VAL A 108 -18.64 19.27 -0.74
CA VAL A 108 -19.60 18.40 -0.04
C VAL A 108 -19.08 18.01 1.33
N THR A 109 -19.97 17.95 2.33
CA THR A 109 -19.64 17.45 3.66
C THR A 109 -20.39 16.15 3.94
N LEU A 110 -19.67 15.08 4.23
CA LEU A 110 -20.21 13.73 4.34
C LEU A 110 -19.71 13.02 5.62
N PRO A 111 -20.58 12.32 6.35
CA PRO A 111 -20.17 11.35 7.35
C PRO A 111 -19.89 9.99 6.69
N LEU A 112 -18.65 9.54 6.73
CA LEU A 112 -18.21 8.27 6.12
C LEU A 112 -17.81 7.28 7.20
N LYS A 113 -18.28 6.03 7.10
CA LYS A 113 -17.76 4.92 7.90
C LYS A 113 -16.74 4.16 7.04
N LEU A 114 -15.45 4.36 7.30
CA LEU A 114 -14.36 3.82 6.49
C LEU A 114 -13.53 2.83 7.31
N ARG A 115 -12.98 1.81 6.66
CA ARG A 115 -12.03 0.90 7.30
C ARG A 115 -10.63 1.52 7.30
N VAL A 116 -9.91 1.35 8.40
CA VAL A 116 -8.49 1.71 8.50
C VAL A 116 -7.69 0.43 8.72
N ALA A 117 -6.94 0.03 7.71
CA ALA A 117 -5.95 -1.02 7.84
C ALA A 117 -4.65 -0.42 8.39
N TRP A 118 -3.87 -1.24 9.06
CA TRP A 118 -2.60 -0.83 9.65
C TRP A 118 -1.47 -1.75 9.21
N LEU A 119 -0.40 -1.15 8.69
CA LEU A 119 0.88 -1.83 8.51
C LEU A 119 1.80 -1.36 9.64
N GLU A 120 2.01 -2.21 10.65
CA GLU A 120 2.71 -1.83 11.88
C GLU A 120 2.07 -0.58 12.52
N ASP A 121 2.76 0.57 12.46
CA ASP A 121 2.32 1.88 12.93
C ASP A 121 1.67 2.78 11.87
N THR A 122 1.64 2.33 10.62
CA THR A 122 1.26 3.14 9.47
C THR A 122 -0.20 2.87 9.07
N PRO A 123 -1.10 3.86 9.19
CA PRO A 123 -2.50 3.72 8.82
C PRO A 123 -2.74 3.88 7.32
N MET A 124 -3.69 3.11 6.80
CA MET A 124 -4.19 3.21 5.43
C MET A 124 -5.72 3.18 5.43
N PHE A 125 -6.33 4.19 4.81
CA PHE A 125 -7.76 4.13 4.50
C PHE A 125 -8.02 3.08 3.42
N VAL A 126 -8.99 2.22 3.71
CA VAL A 126 -9.51 1.20 2.80
C VAL A 126 -10.95 1.57 2.49
N ILE A 127 -11.18 1.93 1.23
CA ILE A 127 -12.49 2.28 0.70
C ILE A 127 -12.83 1.23 -0.36
N ASP A 128 -13.93 0.51 -0.17
CA ASP A 128 -14.40 -0.57 -1.04
C ASP A 128 -15.85 -0.28 -1.44
N ASP A 129 -16.03 0.18 -2.68
CA ASP A 129 -17.32 0.48 -3.32
C ASP A 129 -18.26 1.33 -2.45
N VAL A 130 -17.70 2.36 -1.82
CA VAL A 130 -18.46 3.26 -0.96
C VAL A 130 -19.21 4.27 -1.83
N PHE A 131 -20.52 4.41 -1.58
CA PHE A 131 -21.33 5.44 -2.20
C PHE A 131 -21.14 6.78 -1.49
N PHE A 132 -20.72 7.79 -2.24
CA PHE A 132 -20.59 9.17 -1.82
C PHE A 132 -21.73 9.99 -2.46
N PRO A 133 -22.72 10.43 -1.66
CA PRO A 133 -23.85 11.20 -2.17
C PRO A 133 -23.42 12.41 -3.01
N GLY A 134 -23.93 12.47 -4.25
CA GLY A 134 -23.67 13.58 -5.18
C GLY A 134 -22.41 13.45 -6.05
N ILE A 135 -21.53 12.48 -5.79
CA ILE A 135 -20.28 12.30 -6.57
C ILE A 135 -20.07 10.88 -7.12
N GLY A 136 -20.67 9.84 -6.53
CA GLY A 136 -20.66 8.48 -7.10
C GLY A 136 -20.18 7.39 -6.15
N VAL A 137 -19.84 6.23 -6.69
CA VAL A 137 -19.29 5.09 -5.94
C VAL A 137 -17.79 5.01 -6.21
N TYR A 138 -17.00 4.85 -5.14
CA TYR A 138 -15.55 4.84 -5.24
C TYR A 138 -14.91 3.76 -4.37
N SER A 139 -13.78 3.26 -4.85
CA SER A 139 -12.82 2.42 -4.16
C SER A 139 -11.47 3.14 -4.08
N ALA A 140 -10.74 2.99 -2.98
CA ALA A 140 -9.44 3.64 -2.80
C ALA A 140 -8.56 2.93 -1.76
N ARG A 141 -7.25 3.16 -1.87
CA ARG A 141 -6.23 2.79 -0.89
C ARG A 141 -5.35 3.99 -0.65
N VAL A 142 -5.48 4.62 0.51
CA VAL A 142 -4.76 5.86 0.84
C VAL A 142 -3.94 5.66 2.09
N MET A 143 -2.63 5.57 1.92
CA MET A 143 -1.67 5.47 3.01
C MET A 143 -1.38 6.86 3.57
N ILE A 144 -1.28 6.96 4.89
CA ILE A 144 -0.85 8.16 5.58
C ILE A 144 0.44 7.85 6.30
N TYR A 145 1.49 8.59 5.99
CA TYR A 145 2.78 8.43 6.64
C TYR A 145 3.40 9.79 6.91
N ARG A 146 3.63 10.09 8.20
CA ARG A 146 4.04 11.42 8.69
C ARG A 146 3.01 12.48 8.26
N ASP A 147 3.46 13.55 7.61
CA ASP A 147 2.61 14.65 7.12
C ASP A 147 2.31 14.53 5.62
N LEU A 148 2.39 13.32 5.08
CA LEU A 148 2.10 13.00 3.67
C LEU A 148 0.98 11.97 3.59
N TYR A 149 0.25 12.02 2.48
CA TYR A 149 -0.63 10.95 2.06
C TYR A 149 -0.38 10.60 0.60
N SER A 150 -0.62 9.35 0.24
CA SER A 150 -0.52 8.86 -1.13
C SER A 150 -1.39 7.64 -1.32
N GLY A 151 -1.96 7.48 -2.51
CA GLY A 151 -2.87 6.38 -2.76
C GLY A 151 -3.34 6.25 -4.20
N THR A 152 -4.16 5.23 -4.41
CA THR A 152 -4.92 5.02 -5.64
C THR A 152 -6.41 5.17 -5.37
N TRP A 153 -7.15 5.54 -6.41
CA TRP A 153 -8.60 5.66 -6.38
C TRP A 153 -9.21 5.12 -7.67
N PHE A 154 -10.43 4.63 -7.59
CA PHE A 154 -11.17 4.05 -8.70
C PHE A 154 -12.65 4.43 -8.54
N GLY A 155 -13.22 5.02 -9.58
CA GLY A 155 -14.66 5.14 -9.77
C GLY A 155 -15.16 4.05 -10.73
N LYS A 156 -16.35 4.25 -11.30
CA LYS A 156 -16.97 3.29 -12.22
C LYS A 156 -16.12 2.99 -13.45
N ASP A 157 -15.70 4.03 -14.17
CA ASP A 157 -15.03 3.92 -15.48
C ASP A 157 -13.68 4.67 -15.50
N CYS A 158 -13.23 5.18 -14.36
CA CYS A 158 -12.01 5.97 -14.21
C CYS A 158 -11.27 5.61 -12.92
N GLY A 159 -10.01 6.00 -12.83
CA GLY A 159 -9.21 5.82 -11.63
C GLY A 159 -7.82 6.40 -11.81
N GLY A 160 -6.97 6.30 -10.80
CA GLY A 160 -5.61 6.80 -10.88
C GLY A 160 -4.96 6.92 -9.52
N VAL A 161 -4.18 7.98 -9.34
CA VAL A 161 -3.41 8.23 -8.13
C VAL A 161 -3.80 9.57 -7.51
N LEU A 162 -3.57 9.67 -6.20
CA LEU A 162 -3.68 10.89 -5.43
C LEU A 162 -2.52 10.96 -4.44
N SER A 163 -2.00 12.16 -4.19
CA SER A 163 -0.99 12.37 -3.16
C SER A 163 -0.94 13.83 -2.72
N GLY A 164 -0.41 14.08 -1.54
CA GLY A 164 -0.30 15.42 -1.03
C GLY A 164 0.24 15.50 0.38
N VAL A 165 0.12 16.69 0.95
CA VAL A 165 0.55 17.02 2.31
C VAL A 165 -0.63 17.12 3.25
N ILE A 166 -0.41 16.80 4.51
CA ILE A 166 -1.37 16.95 5.59
C ILE A 166 -0.95 18.15 6.43
N ARG A 167 -1.79 19.17 6.44
CA ARG A 167 -1.66 20.38 7.25
C ARG A 167 -2.58 20.29 8.45
N ARG A 168 -2.12 20.83 9.58
CA ARG A 168 -2.89 20.94 10.81
C ARG A 168 -2.80 22.38 11.27
N ASP A 169 -3.91 22.97 11.68
CA ASP A 169 -3.87 24.25 12.35
C ASP A 169 -3.05 24.11 13.64
N ALA A 170 -2.11 25.03 13.87
CA ALA A 170 -1.16 24.97 14.99
C ALA A 170 -1.82 24.89 16.38
N ALA A 171 -3.13 25.14 16.47
CA ALA A 171 -3.94 25.04 17.68
C ALA A 171 -4.05 23.61 18.26
N SER A 172 -3.71 22.55 17.51
CA SER A 172 -3.75 21.17 18.02
C SER A 172 -2.44 20.70 18.71
N LYS A 173 -1.44 21.58 18.85
CA LYS A 173 -0.14 21.24 19.48
C LYS A 173 -0.10 21.39 21.01
N THR A 174 -1.19 21.75 21.67
CA THR A 174 -1.19 21.94 23.13
C THR A 174 -2.52 21.54 23.75
N LYS A 175 -2.61 20.28 24.21
CA LYS A 175 -3.27 19.94 25.46
C LYS A 175 -2.82 18.57 25.96
#